data_AF-A0AAE4SZ08-F1
#
_entry.id   AF-A0AAE4SZ08-F1
#
_cell.length_a   1.000
_cell.length_b   1.000
_cell.length_c   1.000
_cell.angle_alpha   90.00
_cell.angle_beta   90.00
_cell.angle_gamma   90.00
#
_symmetry.space_group_name_H-M   'P 1'
#
loop_
_entity.id
_entity.type
_entity.pdbx_description
1 polymer ?
#
loop_
_entity_poly.entity_id
_entity_poly.type
_entity_poly.pdbx_seq_one_letter_code
_entity_poly.pdbx_strand_id
1 'polypeptide(L)'
;MGKLEKVLELIKGGTTREDEIAEKLGIAQEEVEGMIKILESLGYVERIEHGSESCKTCPLNKICWGSCLRPGVETFKLTDKAFSLKK
;
A
#
# COMPACT_ATOMS: atom_id res chain seq x y z
N MET A 1 10.54 15.92 -6.10
CA MET A 1 9.93 14.63 -5.70
C MET A 1 9.22 14.03 -6.89
N GLY A 2 9.60 12.82 -7.30
CA GLY A 2 8.97 12.07 -8.37
C GLY A 2 7.60 11.52 -7.98
N LYS A 3 6.80 11.08 -8.96
CA LYS A 3 5.47 10.50 -8.70
C LYS A 3 5.53 9.21 -7.86
N LEU A 4 6.51 8.33 -8.15
CA LEU A 4 6.76 7.10 -7.38
C LEU A 4 7.01 7.35 -5.88
N GLU A 5 7.81 8.38 -5.56
CA GLU A 5 8.07 8.78 -4.17
C GLU A 5 6.79 9.25 -3.48
N LYS A 6 5.95 10.02 -4.18
CA LYS A 6 4.66 10.48 -3.63
C LYS A 6 3.70 9.30 -3.36
N VAL A 7 3.64 8.31 -4.26
CA VAL A 7 2.85 7.09 -4.04
C VAL A 7 3.36 6.37 -2.79
N LEU A 8 4.67 6.17 -2.65
CA LEU A 8 5.24 5.51 -1.48
C LEU A 8 4.95 6.26 -0.17
N GLU A 9 5.03 7.59 -0.17
CA GLU A 9 4.70 8.41 1.01
C GLU A 9 3.21 8.34 1.37
N LEU A 10 2.31 8.28 0.38
CA LEU A 10 0.88 8.07 0.63
C LEU A 10 0.61 6.71 1.27
N ILE A 11 1.28 5.65 0.80
CA ILE A 11 1.19 4.30 1.37
C ILE A 11 1.74 4.29 2.81
N LYS A 12 2.88 4.95 3.07
CA LYS A 12 3.40 5.17 4.43
C LYS A 12 2.42 5.91 5.34
N GLY A 13 1.66 6.85 4.78
CA GLY A 13 0.59 7.56 5.48
C GLY A 13 -0.69 6.74 5.69
N GLY A 14 -0.73 5.47 5.25
CA GLY A 14 -1.88 4.58 5.40
C GLY A 14 -2.89 4.64 4.26
N THR A 15 -2.61 5.38 3.19
CA THR A 15 -3.43 5.36 1.97
C THR A 15 -3.03 4.16 1.13
N THR A 16 -3.72 3.03 1.26
CA THR A 16 -3.34 1.77 0.62
C THR A 16 -4.18 1.39 -0.59
N ARG A 17 -5.25 2.13 -0.91
CA ARG A 17 -6.11 1.84 -2.05
C ARG A 17 -5.68 2.63 -3.28
N GLU A 18 -5.63 1.96 -4.43
CA GLU A 18 -5.20 2.55 -5.70
C GLU A 18 -6.09 3.71 -6.15
N ASP A 19 -7.41 3.57 -5.98
CA ASP A 19 -8.39 4.61 -6.32
C ASP A 19 -8.20 5.87 -5.46
N GLU A 20 -7.98 5.71 -4.16
CA GLU A 20 -7.73 6.83 -3.24
C GLU A 20 -6.36 7.50 -3.54
N ILE A 21 -5.33 6.72 -3.88
CA ILE A 21 -4.03 7.26 -4.29
C ILE A 21 -4.17 8.05 -5.61
N ALA A 22 -4.92 7.51 -6.57
CA ALA A 22 -5.16 8.14 -7.87
C ALA A 22 -5.89 9.48 -7.70
N GLU A 23 -6.93 9.52 -6.86
CA GLU A 23 -7.67 10.74 -6.52
C GLU A 23 -6.74 11.79 -5.88
N LYS A 24 -5.92 11.40 -4.89
CA LYS A 24 -5.00 12.32 -4.21
C LYS A 24 -3.90 12.86 -5.11
N LEU A 25 -3.48 12.10 -6.12
CA LEU A 25 -2.43 12.49 -7.05
C LEU A 25 -2.97 13.12 -8.34
N GLY A 26 -4.28 13.08 -8.57
CA GLY A 26 -4.91 13.58 -9.79
C GLY A 26 -4.45 12.84 -11.05
N ILE A 27 -4.24 11.53 -10.95
CA ILE A 27 -3.78 10.66 -12.05
C ILE A 27 -4.75 9.50 -12.26
N ALA A 28 -4.56 8.76 -13.35
CA ALA A 28 -5.35 7.56 -13.65
C ALA A 28 -5.01 6.41 -12.68
N GLN A 29 -5.99 5.57 -12.38
CA GLN A 29 -5.79 4.42 -11.49
C GLN A 29 -4.77 3.43 -12.09
N GLU A 30 -4.77 3.23 -13.41
CA GLU A 30 -3.83 2.36 -14.11
C GLU A 30 -2.38 2.87 -13.96
N GLU A 31 -2.19 4.19 -13.88
CA GLU A 31 -0.87 4.78 -13.62
C GLU A 31 -0.39 4.47 -12.20
N VAL A 32 -1.29 4.48 -11.21
CA VAL A 32 -0.99 4.07 -9.83
C VAL A 32 -0.64 2.59 -9.77
N GLU A 33 -1.43 1.73 -10.41
CA GLU A 33 -1.19 0.28 -10.46
C GLU A 33 0.22 -0.02 -11.02
N GLY A 34 0.59 0.64 -12.12
CA GLY A 34 1.93 0.53 -12.70
C GLY A 34 3.03 0.98 -11.73
N MET A 35 2.82 2.07 -10.99
CA MET A 35 3.77 2.54 -9.98
C MET A 35 3.91 1.57 -8.81
N ILE A 36 2.82 0.97 -8.34
CA ILE A 36 2.86 0.00 -7.26
C ILE A 36 3.63 -1.26 -7.67
N LYS A 37 3.43 -1.77 -8.90
CA LYS A 37 4.22 -2.90 -9.44
C LYS A 37 5.72 -2.61 -9.47
N ILE A 38 6.10 -1.37 -9.79
CA ILE A 38 7.50 -0.94 -9.73
C ILE A 38 8.00 -0.94 -8.28
N LEU A 39 7.25 -0.37 -7.34
CA LEU A 39 7.61 -0.35 -5.92
C LEU A 39 7.72 -1.77 -5.34
N GLU A 40 6.87 -2.68 -5.76
CA GLU A 40 6.90 -4.10 -5.40
C GLU A 40 8.13 -4.79 -5.96
N SER A 41 8.45 -4.59 -7.25
CA SER A 41 9.67 -5.13 -7.88
C SER A 41 10.95 -4.61 -7.23
N LEU A 42 10.90 -3.37 -6.73
CA LEU A 42 11.99 -2.77 -5.95
C LEU A 42 12.02 -3.23 -4.49
N GLY A 43 11.02 -3.99 -4.04
CA GLY A 43 10.92 -4.51 -2.68
C GLY A 43 10.58 -3.46 -1.63
N TYR A 44 9.93 -2.36 -2.01
CA TYR A 44 9.42 -1.34 -1.07
C TYR A 44 8.04 -1.70 -0.50
N VAL A 45 7.25 -2.43 -1.28
CA VAL A 45 5.94 -2.93 -0.88
C VAL A 45 5.82 -4.41 -1.23
N GLU A 46 4.95 -5.11 -0.51
CA GLU A 46 4.62 -6.52 -0.74
C GLU A 46 3.09 -6.65 -0.78
N ARG A 47 2.56 -7.32 -1.79
CA ARG A 47 1.12 -7.57 -1.88
C ARG A 47 0.69 -8.63 -0.85
N ILE A 48 -0.35 -8.32 -0.10
CA ILE A 48 -0.95 -9.20 0.90
C ILE A 48 -2.27 -9.73 0.39
N GLU A 49 -2.42 -11.05 0.44
CA GLU A 49 -3.68 -11.71 0.16
C GLU A 49 -4.71 -11.51 1.28
N HIS A 50 -5.97 -11.51 0.84
CA HIS A 50 -7.12 -11.47 1.70
C HIS A 50 -7.12 -12.56 2.77
N GLY A 51 -7.26 -12.18 4.04
CA GLY A 51 -7.32 -13.15 5.13
C GLY A 51 -5.98 -13.76 5.54
N SER A 52 -4.86 -13.12 5.16
CA SER A 52 -3.52 -13.48 5.60
C SER A 52 -3.43 -13.67 7.13
N GLU A 53 -2.67 -14.66 7.58
CA GLU A 53 -2.47 -14.94 9.01
C GLU A 53 -1.95 -13.71 9.77
N SER A 54 -1.18 -12.87 9.10
CA SER A 54 -0.70 -11.57 9.59
C SER A 54 -1.83 -10.68 10.12
N CYS A 55 -3.00 -10.66 9.47
CA CYS A 55 -4.14 -9.90 9.97
C CYS A 55 -4.84 -10.59 11.13
N LYS A 56 -4.87 -11.93 11.17
CA LYS A 56 -5.46 -12.70 12.28
C LYS A 56 -4.66 -12.54 13.57
N THR A 57 -3.34 -12.40 13.47
CA THR A 57 -2.44 -12.16 14.61
C THR A 57 -2.19 -10.68 14.90
N CYS A 58 -2.69 -9.77 14.06
CA CYS A 58 -2.49 -8.35 14.23
C CYS A 58 -3.18 -7.85 15.53
N PRO A 59 -2.43 -7.24 16.47
CA PRO A 59 -3.02 -6.69 17.70
C PRO A 59 -4.13 -5.65 17.45
N LEU A 60 -4.10 -5.00 16.28
CA LEU A 60 -5.09 -4.00 15.86
C LEU A 60 -6.28 -4.61 15.11
N ASN A 61 -6.35 -5.93 14.92
CA ASN A 61 -7.45 -6.60 14.20
C ASN A 61 -8.83 -6.19 14.73
N LYS A 62 -8.97 -6.07 16.06
CA LYS A 62 -10.24 -5.70 16.73
C LYS A 62 -10.72 -4.27 16.43
N ILE A 63 -9.82 -3.39 16.00
CA ILE A 63 -10.09 -1.97 15.73
C ILE A 63 -10.12 -1.70 14.21
N CYS A 64 -9.21 -2.35 13.48
CA CYS A 64 -9.16 -2.28 12.02
C CYS A 64 -10.34 -3.02 11.39
N TRP A 65 -10.90 -4.05 12.06
CA TRP A 65 -11.91 -4.97 11.51
C TRP A 65 -11.50 -5.64 10.18
N GLY A 66 -10.21 -5.64 9.87
CA GLY A 66 -9.74 -6.03 8.54
C GLY A 66 -10.18 -5.05 7.46
N SER A 67 -10.29 -3.75 7.73
CA SER A 67 -10.65 -2.73 6.73
C SER A 67 -9.67 -2.68 5.55
N CYS A 68 -8.42 -3.09 5.77
CA CYS A 68 -7.44 -3.30 4.71
C CYS A 68 -7.82 -4.52 3.84
N LEU A 69 -8.43 -5.53 4.44
CA LEU A 69 -8.94 -6.73 3.79
C LEU A 69 -10.45 -6.61 3.50
N ARG A 70 -10.84 -5.73 2.56
CA ARG A 70 -12.18 -5.80 1.92
C ARG A 70 -12.21 -6.79 0.75
N PRO A 71 -13.11 -7.79 0.72
CA PRO A 71 -13.11 -8.81 -0.34
C PRO A 71 -13.02 -8.20 -1.74
N GLY A 72 -12.03 -8.63 -2.54
CA GLY A 72 -11.77 -8.09 -3.88
C GLY A 72 -10.86 -6.86 -3.94
N VAL A 73 -10.31 -6.40 -2.82
CA VAL A 73 -9.33 -5.29 -2.77
C VAL A 73 -7.93 -5.84 -2.53
N GLU A 74 -7.02 -5.54 -3.45
CA GLU A 74 -5.60 -5.84 -3.34
C GLU A 74 -4.97 -4.95 -2.26
N THR A 75 -4.28 -5.57 -1.30
CA THR A 75 -3.70 -4.86 -0.14
C THR A 75 -2.18 -4.93 -0.23
N PHE A 76 -1.49 -3.89 0.25
CA PHE A 76 -0.03 -3.85 0.28
C PHE A 76 0.49 -3.63 1.70
N LYS A 77 1.64 -4.21 2.01
CA LYS A 77 2.42 -3.96 3.22
C LYS A 77 3.74 -3.30 2.85
N LEU A 78 4.16 -2.36 3.68
CA LEU A 78 5.49 -1.75 3.56
C LEU A 78 6.56 -2.70 4.09
N THR A 79 7.67 -2.80 3.37
CA THR A 79 8.85 -3.54 3.81
C THR A 79 9.81 -2.63 4.59
N ASP A 80 10.81 -3.21 5.24
CA ASP A 80 11.87 -2.44 5.93
C ASP A 80 12.60 -1.48 5.00
N LYS A 81 12.68 -1.82 3.71
CA LYS A 81 13.28 -0.98 2.67
C LYS A 81 12.51 0.32 2.46
N ALA A 82 11.19 0.34 2.66
CA ALA A 82 10.42 1.58 2.59
C ALA A 82 10.86 2.62 3.61
N PHE A 83 11.33 2.16 4.77
CA PHE A 83 11.75 3.02 5.88
C PHE A 83 13.25 3.37 5.85
N SER A 84 14.03 2.75 4.95
CA SER A 84 15.45 3.06 4.80
C SER A 84 15.72 4.31 3.96
N LEU A 85 14.71 4.82 3.25
CA LEU A 85 14.72 6.14 2.60
C LEU A 85 14.74 7.23 3.67
N LYS A 86 15.94 7.58 4.15
CA LYS A 86 16.16 8.80 4.93
C LYS A 86 15.94 10.01 4.02
N LYS A 87 15.25 11.03 4.55
CA LYS A 87 15.19 12.37 3.95
C LYS A 87 16.59 12.97 3.82
#